data_AF-A0A1C6VVX4-F1
#
_entry.id   AF-A0A1C6VVX4-F1
#
_cell.length_a   1.000
_cell.length_b   1.000
_cell.length_c   1.000
_cell.angle_alpha   90.00
_cell.angle_beta   90.00
_cell.angle_gamma   90.00
#
_symmetry.space_group_name_H-M   'P 1'
#
loop_
_entity.id
_entity.type
_entity.pdbx_description
1 polymer ?
#
loop_
_entity_poly.entity_id
_entity_poly.type
_entity_poly.pdbx_seq_one_letter_code
_entity_poly.pdbx_strand_id
1 'polypeptide(L)'
;MVRPPYWIGQRLLTLAVKRWPEFHGILLMRTGREPLDLPLPSLLDVIYAWWVEGGDENEVAKFRQRLEAPPVGAELEGREEWSDEETAQSFARALSGSS
;
A
#
# COMPACT_ATOMS: atom_id res chain seq x y z
N MET A 1 -5.98 -9.01 10.85
CA MET A 1 -5.82 -7.68 10.24
C MET A 1 -5.70 -7.86 8.74
N VAL A 2 -6.66 -7.35 7.96
CA VAL A 2 -6.59 -7.38 6.49
C VAL A 2 -5.54 -6.36 6.07
N ARG A 3 -4.49 -6.78 5.34
CA ARG A 3 -3.50 -5.84 4.81
C ARG A 3 -4.16 -4.99 3.72
N PRO A 4 -3.93 -3.67 3.69
CA PRO A 4 -4.44 -2.84 2.59
C PRO A 4 -3.88 -3.37 1.26
N PRO A 5 -4.68 -3.30 0.18
CA PRO A 5 -4.19 -3.67 -1.15
C PRO A 5 -2.92 -2.91 -1.53
N TYR A 6 -2.01 -3.57 -2.26
CA TYR A 6 -0.70 -3.01 -2.59
C TYR A 6 -0.80 -1.67 -3.35
N TRP A 7 -1.85 -1.49 -4.16
CA TRP A 7 -2.05 -0.29 -4.98
C TRP A 7 -2.29 0.97 -4.15
N ILE A 8 -2.78 0.84 -2.90
CA ILE A 8 -2.91 1.98 -1.98
C ILE A 8 -1.53 2.56 -1.69
N GLY A 9 -0.58 1.70 -1.28
CA GLY A 9 0.80 2.13 -1.01
C GLY A 9 1.48 2.69 -2.24
N GLN A 10 1.35 2.02 -3.39
CA GLN A 10 1.90 2.49 -4.67
C GLN A 10 1.40 3.89 -5.03
N ARG A 11 0.10 4.16 -4.89
CA ARG A 11 -0.50 5.46 -5.22
C ARG A 11 -0.06 6.57 -4.29
N LEU A 12 0.04 6.30 -2.98
CA LEU A 12 0.57 7.26 -2.02
C LEU A 12 2.03 7.61 -2.35
N LEU A 13 2.87 6.61 -2.61
CA LEU A 13 4.26 6.86 -3.01
C LEU A 13 4.34 7.66 -4.33
N THR A 14 3.52 7.31 -5.33
CA THR A 14 3.46 8.04 -6.60
C THR A 14 3.06 9.51 -6.40
N LEU A 15 2.11 9.76 -5.50
CA LEU A 15 1.67 11.10 -5.14
C LEU A 15 2.78 11.91 -4.47
N ALA A 16 3.48 11.31 -3.51
CA ALA A 16 4.60 11.95 -2.83
C ALA A 16 5.75 12.26 -3.79
N VAL A 17 6.11 11.34 -4.68
CA VAL A 17 7.19 11.54 -5.68
C VAL A 17 6.87 12.71 -6.63
N LYS A 18 5.61 12.86 -7.06
CA LYS A 18 5.20 13.96 -7.94
C LYS A 18 5.32 15.35 -7.31
N ARG A 19 5.33 15.42 -5.99
CA ARG A 19 5.40 16.66 -5.19
C ARG A 19 6.45 16.50 -4.08
N TRP A 20 7.58 15.91 -4.46
CA TRP A 20 8.59 15.48 -3.51
C TRP A 20 9.18 16.64 -2.72
N PRO A 21 9.60 17.77 -3.34
CA PRO A 21 10.14 18.90 -2.59
C PRO A 21 9.15 19.47 -1.56
N GLU A 22 7.86 19.53 -1.89
CA GLU A 22 6.83 20.02 -0.97
C GLU A 22 6.61 19.07 0.19
N PHE A 23 6.42 17.78 -0.09
CA PHE A 23 6.23 16.75 0.92
C PHE A 23 7.44 16.65 1.86
N HIS A 24 8.63 16.51 1.28
CA HIS A 24 9.90 16.38 2.00
C HIS A 24 10.17 17.60 2.85
N GLY A 25 10.06 18.80 2.28
CA GLY A 25 10.28 20.06 2.98
C GLY A 25 9.31 20.25 4.15
N ILE A 26 8.02 19.97 3.95
CA ILE A 26 7.01 20.07 5.03
C ILE A 26 7.31 19.09 6.15
N LEU A 27 7.64 17.83 5.83
CA LEU A 27 7.91 16.83 6.86
C LEU A 27 9.18 17.17 7.65
N LEU A 28 10.25 17.57 6.97
CA LEU A 28 11.51 17.95 7.58
C LEU A 28 11.33 19.17 8.50
N MET A 29 10.60 20.20 8.06
CA MET A 29 10.32 21.37 8.89
C MET A 29 9.49 21.05 10.14
N ARG A 30 8.51 20.14 10.03
CA ARG A 30 7.60 19.82 11.14
C ARG A 30 8.17 18.83 12.15
N THR A 31 8.99 17.89 11.69
CA THR A 31 9.43 16.74 12.50
C THR A 31 10.94 16.63 12.66
N GLY A 32 11.72 17.32 11.83
CA GLY A 32 13.17 17.19 11.77
C GLY A 32 13.65 15.83 11.24
N ARG A 33 12.76 15.00 10.69
CA ARG A 33 13.07 13.65 10.20
C ARG A 33 13.08 13.59 8.69
N GLU A 34 13.99 12.80 8.15
CA GLU A 34 14.06 12.45 6.73
C GLU A 34 12.94 11.43 6.41
N PRO A 35 12.02 11.71 5.46
CA PRO A 35 10.96 10.78 5.11
C PRO A 35 11.44 9.37 4.73
N LEU A 36 12.60 9.26 4.08
CA LEU A 36 13.14 7.98 3.62
C LEU A 36 13.69 7.09 4.74
N ASP A 37 13.91 7.64 5.93
CA ASP A 37 14.33 6.89 7.11
C ASP A 37 13.14 6.26 7.87
N LEU A 38 11.91 6.59 7.47
CA LEU A 38 10.70 6.07 8.11
C LEU A 38 10.41 4.63 7.64
N PRO A 39 9.92 3.74 8.54
CA PRO A 39 9.35 2.46 8.13
C PRO A 39 8.22 2.68 7.12
N LEU A 40 8.13 1.82 6.11
CA LEU A 40 7.15 1.96 5.03
C LEU A 40 5.71 2.22 5.52
N PRO A 41 5.16 1.51 6.54
CA PRO A 41 3.82 1.81 7.03
C PRO A 41 3.69 3.25 7.54
N SER A 42 4.65 3.72 8.33
CA SER A 42 4.66 5.09 8.85
C SER A 42 4.83 6.13 7.75
N LEU A 43 5.66 5.85 6.74
CA LEU A 43 5.80 6.73 5.58
C LEU A 43 4.47 6.87 4.83
N LEU A 44 3.75 5.76 4.60
CA LEU A 44 2.45 5.78 3.94
C LEU A 44 1.41 6.59 4.73
N ASP A 45 1.37 6.42 6.06
CA ASP A 45 0.47 7.17 6.94
C ASP A 45 0.77 8.68 6.90
N VAL A 46 2.05 9.06 6.89
CA VAL A 46 2.48 10.46 6.81
C VAL A 46 2.14 11.07 5.45
N ILE A 47 2.34 10.35 4.34
CA ILE A 47 1.95 10.81 3.01
C ILE A 47 0.44 11.02 2.94
N TYR A 48 -0.33 10.09 3.49
CA TYR A 48 -1.79 10.20 3.55
C TYR A 48 -2.20 11.45 4.35
N ALA A 49 -1.66 11.61 5.56
CA ALA A 49 -1.95 12.74 6.43
C ALA A 49 -1.61 14.08 5.76
N TRP A 50 -0.45 14.17 5.12
CA TRP A 50 -0.02 15.35 4.37
C TRP A 50 -0.98 15.70 3.22
N TRP A 51 -1.55 14.71 2.53
CA TRP A 51 -2.45 14.98 1.41
C TRP A 51 -3.85 15.43 1.86
N VAL A 52 -4.38 14.82 2.93
CA VAL A 52 -5.72 15.17 3.43
C VAL A 52 -5.71 16.42 4.31
N GLU A 53 -4.52 16.85 4.74
CA GLU A 53 -4.37 18.07 5.52
C GLU A 53 -4.81 19.29 4.72
N GLY A 54 -5.85 19.97 5.23
CA GLY A 54 -6.40 21.19 4.61
C GLY A 54 -7.40 20.94 3.47
N GLY A 55 -7.67 19.68 3.11
CA GLY A 55 -8.75 19.33 2.20
C GLY A 55 -10.12 19.33 2.88
N ASP A 56 -11.17 19.68 2.15
CA ASP A 56 -12.53 19.58 2.68
C ASP A 56 -13.02 18.12 2.74
N GLU A 57 -14.12 17.87 3.47
CA GLU A 57 -14.66 16.50 3.63
C GLU A 57 -14.97 15.82 2.29
N ASN A 58 -15.45 16.57 1.30
CA ASN A 58 -15.80 16.04 -0.02
C ASN A 58 -14.55 15.69 -0.83
N GLU A 59 -13.51 16.51 -0.78
CA GLU A 59 -12.23 16.29 -1.43
C GLU A 59 -11.52 15.06 -0.83
N VAL A 60 -11.52 14.94 0.49
CA VAL A 60 -10.98 13.79 1.21
C VAL A 60 -11.74 12.52 0.86
N ALA A 61 -13.08 12.57 0.80
CA ALA A 61 -13.91 11.43 0.40
C ALA A 61 -13.61 10.98 -1.04
N LYS A 62 -13.55 11.93 -2.00
CA LYS A 62 -13.18 11.64 -3.40
C LYS A 62 -11.76 11.10 -3.53
N PHE A 63 -10.84 11.56 -2.67
CA PHE A 63 -9.49 11.04 -2.64
C PHE A 63 -9.45 9.59 -2.13
N ARG A 64 -10.13 9.29 -1.03
CA ARG A 64 -10.24 7.92 -0.48
C ARG A 64 -10.83 6.95 -1.52
N GLN A 65 -11.92 7.34 -2.17
CA GLN A 65 -12.54 6.53 -3.21
C GLN A 65 -11.56 6.21 -4.36
N ARG A 66 -10.81 7.21 -4.82
CA ARG A 66 -9.77 7.02 -5.85
C ARG A 66 -8.59 6.19 -5.36
N LEU A 67 -8.24 6.29 -4.08
CA LEU A 67 -7.14 5.55 -3.48
C LEU A 67 -7.46 4.06 -3.37
N GLU A 68 -8.69 3.73 -3.00
CA GLU A 68 -9.18 2.36 -2.79
C GLU A 68 -9.52 1.64 -4.10
N ALA A 69 -9.97 2.38 -5.14
CA ALA A 69 -10.40 1.80 -6.40
C ALA A 69 -9.32 0.89 -7.02
N PRO A 70 -9.61 -0.35 -7.43
CA PRO A 70 -8.60 -1.22 -8.05
C PRO A 70 -8.03 -0.57 -9.34
N PRO A 71 -6.74 -0.77 -9.65
CA PRO A 71 -6.19 -0.34 -10.94
C PRO A 71 -6.87 -1.07 -12.11
N VAL A 72 -6.88 -0.43 -13.28
CA VAL A 72 -7.41 -1.05 -14.51
C VAL A 72 -6.56 -2.29 -14.83
N GLY A 73 -7.21 -3.46 -14.95
CA GLY A 73 -6.52 -4.73 -15.18
C GLY A 73 -5.85 -5.30 -13.93
N ALA A 74 -6.14 -4.79 -12.73
CA ALA A 74 -5.86 -5.54 -11.52
C ALA A 74 -6.70 -6.81 -11.58
N GLU A 75 -6.05 -7.95 -11.81
CA GLU A 75 -6.62 -9.25 -11.49
C GLU A 75 -6.97 -9.21 -10.00
N LEU A 76 -8.23 -8.88 -9.71
CA LEU A 76 -8.87 -9.15 -8.43
C LEU A 76 -9.14 -10.64 -8.28
N GLU A 77 -8.47 -11.47 -9.09
CA GLU A 77 -8.54 -12.91 -9.03
C GLU A 77 -8.30 -13.28 -7.58
N GLY A 78 -9.39 -13.75 -6.98
CA GLY A 78 -9.31 -14.55 -5.78
C GLY A 78 -8.19 -15.52 -6.04
N ARG A 79 -7.29 -15.66 -5.05
CA ARG A 79 -6.39 -16.81 -5.02
C ARG A 79 -7.22 -17.99 -5.50
N GLU A 80 -6.91 -18.54 -6.67
CA GLU A 80 -7.48 -19.82 -7.06
C GLU A 80 -7.26 -20.69 -5.83
N GLU A 81 -8.36 -21.06 -5.17
CA GLU A 81 -8.28 -22.07 -4.13
C GLU A 81 -7.59 -23.23 -4.80
N TRP A 82 -6.39 -23.56 -4.30
CA TRP A 82 -5.61 -24.65 -4.84
C TRP A 82 -6.55 -25.82 -4.99
N SER A 83 -6.55 -26.43 -6.16
CA SER A 83 -7.29 -27.67 -6.33
C SER A 83 -6.83 -28.66 -5.25
N ASP A 84 -7.72 -29.55 -4.82
CA ASP A 84 -7.36 -30.58 -3.83
C ASP A 84 -6.11 -31.38 -4.27
N GLU A 85 -5.91 -31.48 -5.59
CA GLU A 85 -4.75 -32.12 -6.22
C GLU A 85 -3.45 -31.31 -6.06
N GLU A 86 -3.47 -29.99 -6.29
CA GLU A 86 -2.31 -29.11 -6.04
C GLU A 86 -1.95 -29.02 -4.56
N THR A 87 -2.98 -29.07 -3.70
CA THR A 87 -2.82 -29.15 -2.25
C THR A 87 -2.13 -30.46 -1.86
N ALA A 88 -2.62 -31.61 -2.34
CA ALA A 88 -2.04 -32.91 -2.07
C ALA A 88 -0.59 -33.03 -2.56
N GLN A 89 -0.28 -32.54 -3.76
CA GLN A 89 1.07 -32.55 -4.31
C GLN A 89 2.04 -31.68 -3.50
N SER A 90 1.58 -30.53 -2.99
CA SER A 90 2.38 -29.64 -2.16
C SER A 90 2.70 -30.26 -0.80
N PHE A 91 1.73 -30.91 -0.16
CA PHE A 91 1.97 -31.67 1.08
C PHE A 91 2.93 -32.86 0.85
N ALA A 92 2.76 -33.60 -0.24
CA ALA A 92 3.63 -34.72 -0.58
C ALA A 92 5.10 -34.28 -0.78
N ARG A 93 5.33 -33.14 -1.46
CA ARG A 93 6.68 -32.56 -1.64
C ARG A 93 7.31 -32.09 -0.33
N ALA A 94 6.53 -31.50 0.57
CA ALA A 94 7.03 -31.07 1.88
C ALA A 94 7.45 -32.26 2.77
N LEU A 95 6.71 -33.37 2.69
CA LEU A 95 7.00 -34.59 3.44
C LEU A 95 8.16 -35.40 2.84
N SER A 96 8.36 -35.37 1.52
CA SER A 96 9.47 -36.07 0.87
C SER A 96 10.81 -35.34 0.95
N GLY A 97 10.82 -34.03 1.20
CA GLY A 97 12.02 -33.23 1.41
C GLY A 97 12.56 -33.20 2.85
N SER A 98 11.92 -33.93 3.78
CA SER A 98 12.30 -33.99 5.20
C SER A 98 13.04 -35.29 5.58
N SER A 99 13.72 -35.94 4.62
CA SER A 99 14.58 -37.12 4.85
C SER A 99 16.04 -36.83 4.55
#